data_AF-A0A2N1RIE8-F1
#
_entry.id   AF-A0A2N1RIE8-F1
#
_cell.length_a   1.000
_cell.length_b   1.000
_cell.length_c   1.000
_cell.angle_alpha   90.00
_cell.angle_beta   90.00
_cell.angle_gamma   90.00
#
_symmetry.space_group_name_H-M   'P 1'
#
loop_
_entity.id
_entity.type
_entity.pdbx_description
1 polymer ?
#
loop_
_entity_poly.entity_id
_entity_poly.type
_entity_poly.pdbx_seq_one_letter_code
_entity_poly.pdbx_strand_id
1 'polypeptide(L)'
;METIDAQKQTDGKVAILHGFTREEIFAIMRAVKRELGAETNVAFAMTTKHSLQLKLQDVVADIVQEHAYLKANPPTRQSTAASAEST
;
A
#
# COMPACT_ATOMS: atom_id res chain seq x y z
N MET A 1 27.58 5.98 -21.31
CA MET A 1 26.20 6.43 -21.01
C MET A 1 25.74 5.61 -19.84
N GLU A 2 26.19 5.97 -18.64
CA GLU A 2 25.80 5.29 -17.40
C GLU A 2 24.38 5.73 -17.07
N THR A 3 23.49 4.75 -16.96
CA THR A 3 22.12 4.93 -16.52
C THR A 3 22.14 5.49 -15.11
N ILE A 4 21.61 6.70 -14.94
CA ILE A 4 21.32 7.27 -13.64
C ILE A 4 20.25 6.39 -13.01
N ASP A 5 20.66 5.46 -12.14
CA ASP A 5 19.78 4.76 -11.20
C ASP A 5 19.18 5.85 -10.30
N ALA A 6 18.01 6.36 -10.70
CA ALA A 6 17.20 7.24 -9.87
C ALA A 6 17.03 6.52 -8.52
N GLN A 7 17.62 7.09 -7.47
CA GLN A 7 17.61 6.53 -6.12
C GLN A 7 16.15 6.35 -5.68
N LYS A 8 15.61 5.14 -5.86
CA LYS A 8 14.25 4.78 -5.46
C LYS A 8 14.20 4.80 -3.94
N GLN A 9 13.33 5.64 -3.39
CA GLN A 9 13.22 5.82 -1.94
C GLN A 9 12.56 4.59 -1.32
N THR A 10 13.32 3.79 -0.57
CA THR A 10 12.86 2.59 0.14
C THR A 10 12.73 2.81 1.65
N ASP A 11 12.82 4.06 2.11
CA ASP A 11 12.79 4.39 3.53
C ASP A 11 11.33 4.39 4.02
N GLY A 12 10.90 3.27 4.61
CA GLY A 12 9.55 3.07 5.11
C GLY A 12 9.32 1.64 5.60
N LYS A 13 8.47 1.48 6.62
CA LYS A 13 8.06 0.15 7.10
C LYS A 13 7.07 -0.44 6.08
N VAL A 14 7.43 -1.53 5.43
CA VAL A 14 6.57 -2.20 4.44
C VAL A 14 6.35 -3.66 4.82
N ALA A 15 5.10 -4.10 4.76
CA ALA A 15 4.71 -5.50 4.89
C ALA A 15 4.12 -6.00 3.56
N ILE A 16 4.80 -6.95 2.92
CA ILE A 16 4.38 -7.55 1.66
C ILE A 16 3.81 -8.95 1.94
N LEU A 17 2.56 -9.16 1.55
CA LEU A 17 1.78 -10.38 1.82
C LEU A 17 1.53 -11.13 0.51
N HIS A 18 1.75 -12.45 0.50
CA HIS A 18 1.50 -13.31 -0.66
C HIS A 18 0.69 -14.55 -0.28
N GLY A 19 -0.34 -14.86 -1.06
CA GLY A 19 -1.11 -16.11 -0.89
C GLY A 19 -2.10 -16.13 0.29
N PHE A 20 -2.22 -15.04 1.06
CA PHE A 20 -3.14 -14.95 2.18
C PHE A 20 -4.58 -14.63 1.73
N THR A 21 -5.54 -15.22 2.45
CA THR A 21 -6.95 -14.85 2.37
C THR A 21 -7.18 -13.48 3.00
N ARG A 22 -8.33 -12.85 2.69
CA ARG A 22 -8.71 -11.56 3.30
C ARG A 22 -8.73 -11.62 4.83
N GLU A 23 -9.27 -12.69 5.40
CA GLU A 23 -9.39 -12.85 6.85
C GLU A 23 -8.03 -12.90 7.53
N GLU A 24 -7.08 -13.66 6.96
CA GLU A 24 -5.70 -13.73 7.45
C GLU A 24 -5.00 -12.37 7.35
N ILE A 25 -5.22 -11.62 6.27
CA ILE A 25 -4.63 -10.28 6.10
C ILE A 25 -5.14 -9.33 7.19
N PHE A 26 -6.44 -9.36 7.50
CA PHE A 26 -6.98 -8.56 8.60
C PHE A 26 -6.39 -8.98 9.96
N ALA A 27 -6.20 -10.28 10.19
CA ALA A 27 -5.56 -10.77 11.40
C ALA A 27 -4.11 -10.29 11.53
N ILE A 28 -3.34 -10.34 10.43
CA ILE A 28 -1.95 -9.88 10.37
C ILE A 28 -1.88 -8.37 10.60
N MET A 29 -2.71 -7.57 9.93
CA MET A 29 -2.74 -6.12 10.13
C MET A 29 -3.04 -5.76 11.59
N ARG A 30 -3.98 -6.46 12.23
CA ARG A 30 -4.29 -6.25 13.65
C ARG A 30 -3.12 -6.63 14.55
N ALA A 31 -2.43 -7.74 14.27
CA ALA A 31 -1.26 -8.15 15.03
C ALA A 31 -0.13 -7.12 14.91
N VAL A 32 0.19 -6.68 13.70
CA VAL A 32 1.23 -5.67 13.48
C VAL A 32 0.89 -4.35 14.17
N LYS A 33 -0.36 -3.88 14.08
CA LYS A 33 -0.81 -2.66 14.78
C LYS A 33 -0.77 -2.79 16.31
N ARG A 34 -1.05 -3.99 16.85
CA ARG A 34 -0.97 -4.26 18.28
C ARG A 34 0.46 -4.20 18.79
N GLU A 35 1.40 -4.84 18.09
CA GLU A 35 2.80 -4.92 18.52
C GLU A 35 3.57 -3.62 18.30
N LEU A 36 3.29 -2.91 17.21
CA LEU A 36 4.01 -1.67 16.88
C LEU A 36 3.35 -0.41 17.43
N GLY A 37 2.06 -0.48 17.80
CA GLY A 37 1.24 0.65 18.20
C GLY A 37 0.42 1.23 17.05
N ALA A 38 -0.77 1.77 17.36
CA ALA A 38 -1.76 2.25 16.39
C ALA A 38 -1.24 3.39 15.49
N GLU A 39 -0.29 4.18 15.98
CA GLU A 39 0.34 5.29 15.29
C GLU A 39 1.43 4.85 14.29
N THR A 40 1.67 3.53 14.15
CA THR A 40 2.75 3.04 13.30
C THR A 40 2.41 3.17 11.82
N ASN A 41 3.26 3.93 11.14
CA ASN A 41 3.22 4.16 9.70
C ASN A 41 3.81 2.96 8.93
N VAL A 42 3.06 1.86 8.86
CA VAL A 42 3.41 0.65 8.06
C VAL A 42 2.54 0.59 6.81
N ALA A 43 3.18 0.53 5.64
CA ALA A 43 2.50 0.26 4.38
C ALA A 43 2.28 -1.26 4.21
N PHE A 44 1.06 -1.67 3.88
CA PHE A 44 0.73 -3.07 3.61
C PHE A 44 0.41 -3.24 2.14
N ALA A 45 0.99 -4.24 1.50
CA ALA A 45 0.70 -4.58 0.12
C ALA A 45 0.48 -6.07 -0.05
N MET A 46 -0.48 -6.41 -0.92
CA MET A 46 -0.62 -7.77 -1.43
C MET A 46 0.13 -7.90 -2.74
N THR A 47 0.85 -9.00 -2.90
CA THR A 47 1.48 -9.33 -4.19
C THR A 47 0.46 -9.88 -5.17
N THR A 48 0.61 -9.48 -6.42
CA THR A 48 -0.10 -10.06 -7.56
C THR A 48 0.86 -10.94 -8.37
N LYS A 49 0.32 -11.75 -9.31
CA LYS A 49 1.14 -12.52 -10.25
C LYS A 49 2.14 -11.65 -11.04
N HIS A 50 1.75 -10.39 -11.28
CA HIS A 50 2.59 -9.41 -11.94
C HIS A 50 3.70 -8.89 -11.01
N SER A 51 3.34 -8.53 -9.77
CA SER A 51 4.30 -8.01 -8.78
C SER A 51 5.42 -9.00 -8.42
N LEU A 52 5.18 -10.31 -8.54
CA LEU A 52 6.20 -11.34 -8.29
C LEU A 52 7.36 -11.36 -9.31
N GLN A 53 7.17 -10.76 -10.48
CA GLN A 53 8.18 -10.72 -11.54
C GLN A 53 9.06 -9.46 -11.46
N LEU A 54 8.68 -8.52 -10.58
CA LEU A 54 9.41 -7.28 -10.37
C LEU A 54 10.53 -7.48 -9.36
N LYS A 55 11.59 -6.67 -9.45
CA LYS A 55 12.63 -6.66 -8.41
C LYS A 55 12.00 -6.17 -7.11
N LEU A 56 12.36 -6.79 -6.00
CA LEU A 56 11.83 -6.43 -4.68
C LEU A 56 12.05 -4.94 -4.34
N GLN A 57 13.20 -4.37 -4.74
CA GLN A 57 13.50 -2.95 -4.58
C GLN A 57 12.47 -2.04 -5.25
N ASP A 58 11.97 -2.44 -6.42
CA ASP A 58 11.01 -1.66 -7.19
C ASP A 58 9.64 -1.70 -6.54
N VAL A 59 9.25 -2.88 -6.07
CA VAL A 59 7.99 -3.10 -5.36
C VAL A 59 7.96 -2.29 -4.05
N VAL A 60 9.04 -2.30 -3.27
CA VAL A 60 9.12 -1.54 -2.01
C VAL A 60 8.98 -0.04 -2.27
N ALA A 61 9.71 0.50 -3.24
CA ALA A 61 9.66 1.93 -3.56
C ALA A 61 8.26 2.37 -4.02
N ASP A 62 7.61 1.58 -4.87
CA ASP A 62 6.26 1.88 -5.36
C ASP A 62 5.26 1.91 -4.19
N ILE A 63 5.35 0.94 -3.26
CA ILE A 63 4.47 0.86 -2.08
C ILE A 63 4.70 2.04 -1.14
N VAL A 64 5.96 2.41 -0.87
CA VAL A 64 6.29 3.56 0.01
C VAL A 64 5.73 4.85 -0.60
N GLN A 65 5.88 5.04 -1.92
CA GLN A 65 5.40 6.22 -2.62
C GLN A 65 3.86 6.29 -2.63
N GLU A 66 3.17 5.18 -2.91
CA GLU A 66 1.71 5.12 -2.88
C GLU A 66 1.17 5.38 -1.47
N HIS A 67 1.77 4.79 -0.45
CA HIS A 67 1.38 5.01 0.95
C HIS A 67 1.58 6.47 1.38
N ALA A 68 2.69 7.11 0.97
CA ALA A 68 2.92 8.53 1.21
C ALA A 68 1.88 9.41 0.51
N TYR A 69 1.54 9.09 -0.74
CA TYR A 69 0.52 9.80 -1.51
C TYR A 69 -0.87 9.70 -0.87
N LEU A 70 -1.31 8.49 -0.48
CA LEU A 70 -2.61 8.25 0.16
C LEU A 70 -2.71 8.90 1.53
N LYS A 71 -1.59 9.02 2.26
CA LYS A 71 -1.53 9.76 3.53
C LYS A 71 -1.71 11.27 3.33
N ALA A 72 -1.10 11.82 2.28
CA ALA A 72 -1.23 13.24 1.93
C ALA A 72 -2.60 13.57 1.30
N ASN A 73 -3.21 12.59 0.62
CA ASN A 73 -4.49 12.71 -0.08
C ASN A 73 -5.45 11.61 0.38
N PRO A 74 -5.98 11.70 1.62
CA PRO A 74 -6.93 10.71 2.10
C PRO A 74 -8.14 10.68 1.17
N PRO A 75 -8.62 9.49 0.74
CA PRO A 75 -9.74 9.41 -0.19
C PRO A 75 -10.95 10.10 0.44
N THR A 76 -11.39 11.20 -0.17
CA THR A 76 -12.66 11.81 0.18
C THR A 76 -13.73 10.77 -0.13
N ARG A 77 -14.60 10.45 0.85
CA ARG A 77 -15.84 9.74 0.56
C ARG A 77 -16.70 10.68 -0.29
N GLN A 78 -16.45 10.75 -1.60
CA GLN A 78 -17.39 11.40 -2.51
C GLN A 78 -18.64 10.54 -2.55
N SER A 79 -19.64 11.06 -1.83
CA SER A 79 -21.07 10.79 -1.90
C SER A 79 -21.52 10.18 -3.22
N THR A 80 -21.89 8.90 -3.21
CA THR A 80 -22.68 8.25 -4.25
C THR A 80 -24.17 8.59 -4.12
N ALA A 81 -24.50 9.88 -3.96
CA ALA A 81 -25.89 10.36 -3.94
C ALA A 81 -26.05 11.57 -4.85
N ALA A 82 -25.95 11.36 -6.17
CA ALA A 82 -26.39 12.31 -7.19
C ALA A 82 -26.47 11.64 -8.57
N SER A 83 -27.28 10.58 -8.72
CA SER A 83 -27.71 10.05 -10.03
C SER A 83 -28.96 9.16 -9.88
N ALA A 84 -30.05 9.77 -9.41
CA ALA A 84 -31.46 9.35 -9.54
C ALA A 84 -32.24 10.46 -8.83
N GLU A 85 -33.15 11.25 -9.39
CA GLU A 85 -33.99 11.19 -10.59
C GLU A 85 -34.15 12.63 -11.09
N SER A 86 -34.01 12.84 -12.39
CA SER A 86 -34.66 13.94 -13.10
C SER A 86 -35.32 13.26 -14.28
N THR A 87 -36.59 12.90 -14.12
CA THR A 87 -37.68 12.87 -15.11
C THR A 87 -38.92 12.34 -14.42
#